data_AF-A0A9C6TL88-F1
#
_entry.id   AF-A0A9C6TL88-F1
#
_cell.length_a   1.000
_cell.length_b   1.000
_cell.length_c   1.000
_cell.angle_alpha   90.00
_cell.angle_beta   90.00
_cell.angle_gamma   90.00
#
_symmetry.space_group_name_H-M   'P 1'
#
loop_
_entity.id
_entity.type
_entity.pdbx_description
1 polymer ?
#
loop_
_entity_poly.entity_id
_entity_poly.type
_entity_poly.pdbx_seq_one_letter_code
_entity_poly.pdbx_strand_id
1 'polypeptide(L)'
;MGDDPARLYRLDGVAHIAGVINEEPQRCIRSMRRQQGMRLDDRYVPYLQMAGLYHLARLNDRWFRLDEALVSAFVERWRPETHTFHMPFGECTITLQDVAYQLGLPVDGRYVSGCLSEFHIYIEGGRPAWVWFQELLGVIPPPSQVQKYAVNCSWFQETFGECPEDADDETVRRYARAYIMMLLGTQLFADKSGNRIHIRWLPYVARLEELGTYSWGSAALAWLYRCMCRVANRHVVKLAGPLQLLQSWIFWRFPRFRPAGYEELSWPLASRWSGYNPSGSEKGPRVQMWRLRIDRLQDGEFLWMPYSTPDVLQVVHPEVLEPRHMALWRSVTTLIYFAVIEWHQIDRVLPQFGGVQPPPHPALNIDFLMSKDGRGGDRWFPSTLQKWHLLWDSRQDCVLRFDVVGDPGPSHAFLDWWRQHGKRFLSPETQLGDPRAVPIPLEASQRGPGRVPDMDRPEDVPDRRRN
;
A
#
# COMPACT_ATOMS: atom_id res chain seq x y z
N MET A 1 -1.79 -1.17 33.57
CA MET A 1 -2.54 -0.21 32.74
C MET A 1 -3.24 -1.03 31.70
N GLY A 2 -4.55 -1.23 31.87
CA GLY A 2 -5.32 -2.25 31.14
C GLY A 2 -5.47 -1.96 29.65
N ASP A 3 -5.68 -3.04 28.91
CA ASP A 3 -6.15 -3.06 27.52
C ASP A 3 -7.41 -2.22 27.39
N ASP A 4 -7.29 -0.91 27.12
CA ASP A 4 -8.43 -0.06 26.82
C ASP A 4 -8.90 -0.36 25.38
N PRO A 5 -10.00 -1.13 25.20
CA PRO A 5 -10.47 -1.53 23.88
C PRO A 5 -10.97 -0.30 23.10
N ALA A 6 -11.26 0.81 23.77
CA ALA A 6 -11.66 2.06 23.14
C ALA A 6 -10.57 2.58 22.20
N ARG A 7 -9.28 2.27 22.43
CA ARG A 7 -8.19 2.71 21.54
C ARG A 7 -8.18 2.00 20.18
N LEU A 8 -8.69 0.77 20.12
CA LEU A 8 -8.71 -0.07 18.91
C LEU A 8 -9.93 0.24 18.02
N TYR A 9 -11.05 0.66 18.61
CA TYR A 9 -12.30 0.99 17.91
C TYR A 9 -12.66 2.48 17.95
N ARG A 10 -11.69 3.35 18.24
CA ARG A 10 -11.94 4.79 18.41
C ARG A 10 -12.62 5.43 17.20
N LEU A 11 -12.38 4.95 15.98
CA LEU A 11 -13.00 5.49 14.76
C LEU A 11 -14.29 4.78 14.35
N ASP A 12 -14.56 3.59 14.91
CA ASP A 12 -15.72 2.76 14.55
C ASP A 12 -17.06 3.44 14.88
N GLY A 13 -17.10 4.23 15.95
CA GLY A 13 -18.31 4.91 16.43
C GLY A 13 -18.65 6.25 15.74
N VAL A 14 -17.76 6.81 14.91
CA VAL A 14 -17.92 8.19 14.40
C VAL A 14 -18.14 8.22 12.88
N ALA A 15 -17.34 7.47 12.11
CA ALA A 15 -17.40 7.56 10.64
C ALA A 15 -16.96 6.31 9.88
N HIS A 16 -16.57 5.22 10.56
CA HIS A 16 -16.07 4.02 9.89
C HIS A 16 -17.20 3.22 9.20
N ILE A 17 -16.93 2.66 8.03
CA ILE A 17 -17.92 1.92 7.25
C ILE A 17 -18.43 0.68 7.97
N ALA A 18 -17.56 -0.01 8.72
CA ALA A 18 -17.91 -1.20 9.49
C ALA A 18 -18.99 -0.97 10.56
N GLY A 19 -19.31 0.28 10.92
CA GLY A 19 -20.43 0.61 11.80
C GLY A 19 -21.79 0.65 11.11
N VAL A 20 -21.83 0.80 9.77
CA VAL A 20 -23.06 1.03 8.99
C VAL A 20 -23.24 0.08 7.80
N ILE A 21 -22.37 -0.92 7.63
CA ILE A 21 -22.43 -1.88 6.51
C ILE A 21 -23.79 -2.59 6.35
N ASN A 22 -24.55 -2.76 7.43
CA ASN A 22 -25.87 -3.38 7.43
C ASN A 22 -26.96 -2.42 6.94
N GLU A 23 -26.75 -1.11 7.10
CA GLU A 23 -27.61 -0.05 6.56
C GLU A 23 -27.33 0.17 5.06
N GLU A 24 -26.09 -0.09 4.62
CA GLU A 24 -25.66 0.04 3.22
C GLU A 24 -25.14 -1.30 2.64
N PRO A 25 -25.98 -2.34 2.51
CA PRO A 25 -25.54 -3.70 2.20
C PRO A 25 -25.02 -3.88 0.77
N GLN A 26 -25.35 -2.96 -0.14
CA GLN A 26 -24.90 -3.00 -1.54
C GLN A 26 -23.78 -1.97 -1.84
N ARG A 27 -23.27 -1.29 -0.81
CA ARG A 27 -22.20 -0.31 -0.99
C ARG A 27 -20.96 -0.97 -1.58
N CYS A 28 -20.54 -0.48 -2.73
CA CYS A 28 -19.33 -0.93 -3.40
C CYS A 28 -18.49 0.31 -3.77
N ILE A 29 -17.20 0.25 -3.46
CA ILE A 29 -16.25 1.30 -3.83
C ILE A 29 -16.00 1.23 -5.32
N ARG A 30 -15.75 2.38 -5.94
CA ARG A 30 -15.27 2.47 -7.31
C ARG A 30 -13.77 2.70 -7.29
N SER A 31 -13.06 1.91 -8.07
CA SER A 31 -11.62 2.08 -8.28
C SER A 31 -11.38 3.25 -9.25
N MET A 32 -10.50 4.16 -8.84
CA MET A 32 -10.01 5.23 -9.71
C MET A 32 -8.65 4.77 -10.24
N ARG A 33 -8.67 4.03 -11.36
CA ARG A 33 -7.45 3.58 -12.01
C ARG A 33 -7.53 3.85 -13.50
N ARG A 34 -6.43 4.35 -14.06
CA ARG A 34 -6.22 4.52 -15.49
C ARG A 34 -5.05 3.64 -15.89
N GLN A 35 -5.25 2.80 -16.91
CA GLN A 35 -4.11 2.20 -17.60
C GLN A 35 -3.43 3.30 -18.40
N GLN A 36 -2.12 3.41 -18.25
CA GLN A 36 -1.36 4.33 -19.07
C GLN A 36 -1.01 3.67 -20.40
N GLY A 37 -1.32 4.36 -21.51
CA GLY A 37 -1.17 3.84 -22.86
C GLY A 37 0.14 4.23 -23.54
N MET A 38 1.12 4.76 -22.81
CA MET A 38 2.43 5.05 -23.40
C MET A 38 3.18 3.74 -23.61
N ARG A 39 3.74 3.57 -24.80
CA ARG A 39 4.54 2.39 -25.14
C ARG A 39 5.84 2.40 -24.33
N LEU A 40 6.21 1.23 -23.78
CA LEU A 40 7.54 1.04 -23.22
C LEU A 40 8.53 0.91 -24.38
N ASP A 41 9.38 1.92 -24.56
CA ASP A 41 10.48 1.90 -25.54
C ASP A 41 11.72 1.25 -24.90
N ASP A 42 12.42 0.39 -25.64
CA ASP A 42 13.61 -0.30 -25.15
C ASP A 42 14.73 0.68 -24.74
N ARG A 43 14.77 1.87 -25.36
CA ARG A 43 15.72 2.94 -25.01
C ARG A 43 15.45 3.54 -23.62
N TYR A 44 14.25 3.34 -23.05
CA TYR A 44 13.93 3.78 -21.68
C TYR A 44 14.44 2.80 -20.61
N VAL A 45 14.72 1.55 -20.99
CA VAL A 45 15.04 0.47 -20.05
C VAL A 45 16.23 0.80 -19.13
N PRO A 46 17.36 1.37 -19.62
CA PRO A 46 18.46 1.73 -18.74
C PRO A 46 18.06 2.74 -17.66
N TYR A 47 17.25 3.75 -18.01
CA TYR A 47 16.75 4.75 -17.06
C TYR A 47 15.79 4.14 -16.03
N LEU A 48 14.93 3.21 -16.46
CA LEU A 48 13.99 2.52 -15.58
C LEU A 48 14.69 1.55 -14.62
N GLN A 49 15.74 0.86 -15.08
CA GLN A 49 16.57 0.00 -14.25
C GLN A 49 17.30 0.83 -13.20
N MET A 50 17.96 1.91 -13.62
CA MET A 50 18.63 2.86 -12.74
C MET A 50 17.68 3.50 -11.71
N ALA A 51 16.41 3.72 -12.08
CA ALA A 51 15.39 4.24 -11.19
C ALA A 51 14.80 3.19 -10.22
N GLY A 52 15.09 1.89 -10.40
CA GLY A 52 14.43 0.80 -9.66
C GLY A 52 12.95 0.64 -10.01
N LEU A 53 12.53 1.11 -11.19
CA LEU A 53 11.13 1.11 -11.66
C LEU A 53 10.88 0.18 -12.85
N TYR A 54 11.92 -0.47 -13.38
CA TYR A 54 11.82 -1.34 -14.56
C TYR A 54 10.81 -2.47 -14.38
N HIS A 55 10.82 -3.15 -13.24
CA HIS A 55 9.92 -4.27 -13.00
C HIS A 55 8.46 -3.82 -12.88
N LEU A 56 8.22 -2.64 -12.30
CA LEU A 56 6.90 -2.01 -12.30
C LEU A 56 6.46 -1.61 -13.72
N ALA A 57 7.36 -1.09 -14.55
CA ALA A 57 7.05 -0.75 -15.94
C ALA A 57 6.59 -1.98 -16.73
N ARG A 58 7.25 -3.13 -16.56
CA ARG A 58 6.84 -4.41 -17.17
C ARG A 58 5.47 -4.91 -16.70
N LEU A 59 5.06 -4.58 -15.47
CA LEU A 59 3.72 -4.90 -14.98
C LEU A 59 2.61 -4.12 -15.69
N ASN A 60 2.93 -3.00 -16.35
CA ASN A 60 1.95 -2.22 -17.09
C ASN A 60 1.34 -3.02 -18.26
N ASP A 61 2.13 -3.90 -18.88
CA ASP A 61 1.69 -4.76 -20.00
C ASP A 61 1.02 -6.05 -19.52
N ARG A 62 1.34 -6.50 -18.30
CA ARG A 62 0.77 -7.70 -17.65
C ARG A 62 -0.39 -7.35 -16.73
N TRP A 63 -1.37 -6.66 -17.28
CA TRP A 63 -2.46 -6.05 -16.52
C TRP A 63 -3.56 -7.04 -16.17
N PHE A 64 -4.32 -6.72 -15.12
CA PHE A 64 -5.53 -7.44 -14.73
C PHE A 64 -6.57 -6.48 -14.15
N ARG A 65 -7.85 -6.84 -14.30
CA ARG A 65 -8.97 -6.04 -13.83
C ARG A 65 -9.15 -6.18 -12.32
N LEU A 66 -9.45 -5.06 -11.69
CA LEU A 66 -9.76 -5.03 -10.27
C LEU A 66 -11.17 -5.55 -10.02
N ASP A 67 -11.29 -6.48 -9.09
CA ASP A 67 -12.52 -6.96 -8.52
C ASP A 67 -12.98 -5.99 -7.41
N GLU A 68 -13.66 -4.93 -7.82
CA GLU A 68 -14.12 -3.89 -6.90
C GLU A 68 -14.99 -4.42 -5.75
N ALA A 69 -15.74 -5.50 -5.99
CA ALA A 69 -16.58 -6.10 -4.96
C ALA A 69 -15.73 -6.81 -3.87
N LEU A 70 -14.72 -7.58 -4.29
CA LEU A 70 -13.77 -8.22 -3.37
C LEU A 70 -13.00 -7.16 -2.58
N VAL A 71 -12.46 -6.16 -3.27
CA VAL A 71 -11.69 -5.08 -2.64
C VAL A 71 -12.54 -4.26 -1.68
N SER A 72 -13.81 -3.99 -2.00
CA SER A 72 -14.74 -3.32 -1.09
C SER A 72 -14.91 -4.07 0.22
N ALA A 73 -15.15 -5.38 0.15
CA ALA A 73 -15.34 -6.21 1.34
C ALA A 73 -14.07 -6.26 2.21
N PHE A 74 -12.88 -6.24 1.61
CA PHE A 74 -11.61 -6.15 2.34
C PHE A 74 -11.39 -4.78 2.98
N VAL A 75 -11.69 -3.69 2.26
CA VAL A 75 -11.56 -2.32 2.78
C VAL A 75 -12.45 -2.10 4.02
N GLU A 76 -13.60 -2.74 4.10
CA GLU A 76 -14.47 -2.68 5.29
C GLU A 76 -13.82 -3.32 6.54
N ARG A 77 -12.84 -4.21 6.34
CA ARG A 77 -12.04 -4.85 7.40
C ARG A 77 -10.82 -4.04 7.81
N TRP A 78 -10.42 -3.06 7.00
CA TRP A 78 -9.29 -2.20 7.32
C TRP A 78 -9.57 -1.41 8.60
N ARG A 79 -8.57 -1.25 9.48
CA ARG A 79 -8.63 -0.38 10.65
C ARG A 79 -7.52 0.68 10.56
N PRO A 80 -7.89 1.97 10.39
CA PRO A 80 -6.91 3.04 10.36
C PRO A 80 -6.08 3.18 11.64
N GLU A 81 -6.59 2.71 12.78
CA GLU A 81 -5.91 2.76 14.07
C GLU A 81 -4.63 1.94 14.10
N THR A 82 -4.62 0.78 13.45
CA THR A 82 -3.56 -0.24 13.49
C THR A 82 -2.87 -0.43 12.14
N HIS A 83 -3.44 0.11 11.06
CA HIS A 83 -3.03 -0.18 9.68
C HIS A 83 -3.04 -1.68 9.37
N THR A 84 -4.07 -2.39 9.87
CA THR A 84 -4.28 -3.82 9.67
C THR A 84 -5.71 -4.08 9.18
N PHE A 85 -5.90 -5.23 8.54
CA PHE A 85 -7.21 -5.82 8.34
C PHE A 85 -7.58 -6.68 9.55
N HIS A 86 -8.80 -6.49 10.05
CA HIS A 86 -9.37 -7.30 11.12
C HIS A 86 -10.14 -8.48 10.51
N MET A 87 -9.65 -9.69 10.74
CA MET A 87 -10.20 -10.94 10.22
C MET A 87 -10.70 -11.86 11.36
N PRO A 88 -11.48 -12.91 11.08
CA PRO A 88 -11.92 -13.85 12.09
C PRO A 88 -10.79 -14.47 12.94
N PHE A 89 -9.62 -14.68 12.33
CA PHE A 89 -8.42 -15.27 12.92
C PHE A 89 -7.47 -14.26 13.58
N GLY A 90 -7.65 -12.95 13.38
CA GLY A 90 -6.72 -11.94 13.91
C GLY A 90 -6.45 -10.79 12.95
N GLU A 91 -5.28 -10.18 13.10
CA GLU A 91 -4.80 -9.09 12.27
C GLU A 91 -3.87 -9.59 11.15
N CYS A 92 -3.99 -8.98 9.98
CA CYS A 92 -3.05 -9.16 8.86
C CYS A 92 -2.92 -7.86 8.08
N THR A 93 -1.84 -7.67 7.33
CA THR A 93 -1.66 -6.45 6.53
C THR A 93 -0.70 -6.64 5.36
N ILE A 94 -0.67 -5.67 4.46
CA ILE A 94 0.28 -5.61 3.34
C ILE A 94 1.56 -4.99 3.85
N THR A 95 2.70 -5.65 3.67
CA THR A 95 3.98 -5.23 4.24
C THR A 95 4.97 -4.80 3.16
N LEU A 96 6.13 -4.28 3.57
CA LEU A 96 7.23 -4.04 2.62
C LEU A 96 7.69 -5.32 1.90
N GLN A 97 7.58 -6.50 2.53
CA GLN A 97 7.81 -7.77 1.86
C GLN A 97 6.87 -7.91 0.66
N ASP A 98 5.57 -7.71 0.88
CA ASP A 98 4.58 -7.84 -0.19
C ASP A 98 4.84 -6.85 -1.33
N VAL A 99 5.26 -5.62 -1.03
CA VAL A 99 5.64 -4.64 -2.07
C VAL A 99 6.80 -5.13 -2.93
N ALA A 100 7.87 -5.61 -2.29
CA ALA A 100 9.07 -6.07 -2.99
C ALA A 100 8.79 -7.30 -3.87
N TYR A 101 8.05 -8.29 -3.35
CA TYR A 101 7.70 -9.49 -4.11
C TYR A 101 6.66 -9.23 -5.21
N GLN A 102 5.61 -8.46 -4.91
CA GLN A 102 4.47 -8.30 -5.81
C GLN A 102 4.71 -7.28 -6.92
N LEU A 103 5.35 -6.14 -6.60
CA LEU A 103 5.57 -5.05 -7.54
C LEU A 103 7.01 -4.95 -8.05
N GLY A 104 7.96 -5.61 -7.39
CA GLY A 104 9.38 -5.52 -7.73
C GLY A 104 9.96 -4.13 -7.50
N LEU A 105 9.46 -3.41 -6.48
CA LEU A 105 9.92 -2.07 -6.13
C LEU A 105 10.96 -2.10 -5.00
N PRO A 106 11.96 -1.20 -5.01
CA PRO A 106 12.89 -1.04 -3.92
C PRO A 106 12.15 -0.54 -2.67
N VAL A 107 12.34 -1.25 -1.56
CA VAL A 107 11.75 -0.92 -0.24
C VAL A 107 12.78 -0.35 0.73
N ASP A 108 14.05 -0.33 0.34
CA ASP A 108 15.13 0.34 1.03
C ASP A 108 15.54 1.64 0.30
N GLY A 109 16.21 2.54 1.00
CA GLY A 109 16.68 3.83 0.47
C GLY A 109 16.08 5.06 1.16
N ARG A 110 16.28 6.22 0.54
CA ARG A 110 15.77 7.52 0.99
C ARG A 110 14.24 7.55 0.90
N TYR A 111 13.58 8.21 1.85
CA TYR A 111 12.14 8.47 1.76
C TYR A 111 11.80 9.33 0.53
N VAL A 112 10.56 9.22 0.03
CA VAL A 112 10.05 10.11 -1.04
C VAL A 112 9.26 11.24 -0.39
N SER A 113 9.84 12.44 -0.30
CA SER A 113 9.23 13.59 0.38
C SER A 113 9.58 14.93 -0.28
N GLY A 114 9.23 16.04 0.35
CA GLY A 114 9.52 17.39 -0.16
C GLY A 114 8.37 18.35 0.11
N CYS A 115 7.84 18.98 -0.93
CA CYS A 115 6.62 19.79 -0.85
C CYS A 115 5.72 19.56 -2.07
N LEU A 116 4.43 19.89 -1.95
CA LEU A 116 3.46 19.75 -3.04
C LEU A 116 3.25 21.05 -3.83
N SER A 117 3.43 22.18 -3.16
CA SER A 117 3.44 23.54 -3.70
C SER A 117 4.80 24.18 -3.41
N GLU A 118 5.17 25.18 -4.21
CA GLU A 118 6.44 25.92 -4.10
C GLU A 118 7.72 25.07 -4.12
N PHE A 119 7.66 23.87 -4.72
CA PHE A 119 8.87 23.05 -4.89
C PHE A 119 9.95 23.77 -5.70
N HIS A 120 9.59 24.79 -6.50
CA HIS A 120 10.52 25.70 -7.16
C HIS A 120 11.55 26.36 -6.23
N ILE A 121 11.23 26.62 -4.96
CA ILE A 121 12.19 27.17 -3.99
C ILE A 121 13.29 26.16 -3.63
N TYR A 122 12.97 24.87 -3.71
CA TYR A 122 13.88 23.76 -3.40
C TYR A 122 14.51 23.14 -4.65
N ILE A 123 14.16 23.66 -5.83
CA ILE A 123 14.81 23.31 -7.10
C ILE A 123 16.10 24.10 -7.21
N GLU A 124 17.13 23.46 -7.77
CA GLU A 124 18.41 24.11 -8.06
C GLU A 124 18.20 25.41 -8.86
N GLY A 125 18.62 26.53 -8.27
CA GLY A 125 18.49 27.87 -8.85
C GLY A 125 17.13 28.55 -8.64
N GLY A 126 16.22 28.01 -7.83
CA GLY A 126 14.93 28.66 -7.54
C GLY A 126 13.97 28.71 -8.74
N ARG A 127 14.24 27.91 -9.77
CA ARG A 127 13.56 27.97 -11.08
C ARG A 127 12.05 27.72 -10.96
N PRO A 128 11.19 28.56 -11.55
CA PRO A 128 9.75 28.35 -11.55
C PRO A 128 9.37 26.95 -12.08
N ALA A 129 8.41 26.30 -11.43
CA ALA A 129 8.02 24.93 -11.71
C ALA A 129 7.76 24.63 -13.20
N TRP A 130 7.08 25.53 -13.90
CA TRP A 130 6.71 25.35 -15.31
C TRP A 130 7.85 25.67 -16.29
N VAL A 131 8.79 26.54 -15.90
CA VAL A 131 10.03 26.75 -16.65
C VAL A 131 10.86 25.47 -16.58
N TRP A 132 10.99 24.88 -15.39
CA TRP A 132 11.73 23.64 -15.24
C TRP A 132 11.04 22.45 -15.92
N PHE A 133 9.70 22.41 -15.92
CA PHE A 133 8.95 21.44 -16.73
C PHE A 133 9.34 21.54 -18.21
N GLN A 134 9.42 22.76 -18.77
CA GLN A 134 9.84 22.98 -20.15
C GLN A 134 11.28 22.54 -20.40
N GLU A 135 12.21 22.87 -19.51
CA GLU A 135 13.62 22.48 -19.64
C GLU A 135 13.78 20.95 -19.64
N LEU A 136 13.09 20.26 -18.73
CA LEU A 136 13.23 18.82 -18.55
C LEU A 136 12.49 17.98 -19.58
N LEU A 137 11.38 18.48 -20.13
CA LEU A 137 10.50 17.73 -21.04
C LEU A 137 10.40 18.34 -22.45
N GLY A 138 10.96 19.52 -22.67
CA GLY A 138 11.03 20.20 -23.97
C GLY A 138 9.77 20.98 -24.38
N VAL A 139 8.69 20.93 -23.59
CA VAL A 139 7.38 21.50 -23.97
C VAL A 139 6.59 21.95 -22.75
N ILE A 140 5.74 22.97 -22.91
CA ILE A 140 4.79 23.43 -21.90
C ILE A 140 3.37 23.00 -22.31
N PRO A 141 2.60 22.36 -21.41
CA PRO A 141 1.19 22.05 -21.68
C PRO A 141 0.37 23.34 -21.79
N PRO A 142 -0.62 23.39 -22.71
CA PRO A 142 -1.49 24.56 -22.81
C PRO A 142 -2.31 24.73 -21.52
N PRO A 143 -2.71 25.96 -21.16
CA PRO A 143 -3.41 26.24 -19.90
C PRO A 143 -4.67 25.38 -19.66
N SER A 144 -5.38 25.00 -20.73
CA SER A 144 -6.57 24.13 -20.65
C SER A 144 -6.26 22.72 -20.14
N GLN A 145 -5.02 22.25 -20.31
CA GLN A 145 -4.57 20.93 -19.86
C GLN A 145 -3.99 20.97 -18.44
N VAL A 146 -3.83 22.15 -17.85
CA VAL A 146 -3.23 22.36 -16.53
C VAL A 146 -4.29 22.73 -15.50
N GLN A 147 -4.18 22.15 -14.31
CA GLN A 147 -4.92 22.58 -13.13
C GLN A 147 -3.94 22.69 -11.96
N LYS A 148 -3.62 23.92 -11.56
CA LYS A 148 -2.59 24.25 -10.56
C LYS A 148 -1.23 23.66 -10.90
N TYR A 149 -0.87 22.51 -10.32
CA TYR A 149 0.39 21.78 -10.51
C TYR A 149 0.16 20.38 -11.11
N ALA A 150 -0.97 20.16 -11.77
CA ALA A 150 -1.33 18.88 -12.33
C ALA A 150 -1.72 19.00 -13.82
N VAL A 151 -1.18 18.11 -14.64
CA VAL A 151 -1.36 18.09 -16.10
C VAL A 151 -2.26 16.92 -16.49
N ASN A 152 -3.11 17.09 -17.49
CA ASN A 152 -3.97 16.04 -18.01
C ASN A 152 -3.16 14.82 -18.51
N CYS A 153 -3.56 13.62 -18.09
CA CYS A 153 -2.95 12.36 -18.54
C CYS A 153 -3.06 12.16 -20.06
N SER A 154 -4.18 12.55 -20.69
CA SER A 154 -4.37 12.40 -22.13
C SER A 154 -3.39 13.27 -22.91
N TRP A 155 -3.19 14.52 -22.49
CA TRP A 155 -2.18 15.38 -23.11
C TRP A 155 -0.76 14.80 -22.96
N PHE A 156 -0.43 14.25 -21.78
CA PHE A 156 0.85 13.57 -21.58
C PHE A 156 1.02 12.38 -22.54
N GLN A 157 -0.03 11.58 -22.74
CA GLN A 157 -0.02 10.44 -23.67
C GLN A 157 0.09 10.88 -25.13
N GLU A 158 -0.64 11.91 -25.53
CA GLU A 158 -0.59 12.47 -26.89
C GLU A 158 0.79 13.08 -27.20
N THR A 159 1.46 13.66 -26.20
CA THR A 159 2.74 14.35 -26.38
C THR A 159 3.94 13.42 -26.30
N PHE A 160 3.90 12.41 -25.42
CA PHE A 160 5.06 11.54 -25.12
C PHE A 160 4.80 10.05 -25.41
N GLY A 161 3.65 9.71 -26.01
CA GLY A 161 3.20 8.32 -26.16
C GLY A 161 4.12 7.45 -27.02
N GLU A 162 4.76 8.04 -28.03
CA GLU A 162 5.68 7.38 -28.95
C GLU A 162 6.91 8.26 -29.18
N CYS A 163 8.09 7.77 -28.81
CA CYS A 163 9.35 8.47 -29.07
C CYS A 163 9.78 8.26 -30.53
N PRO A 164 10.21 9.32 -31.25
CA PRO A 164 10.70 9.19 -32.63
C PRO A 164 11.83 8.14 -32.75
N GLU A 165 11.85 7.39 -33.85
CA GLU A 165 12.85 6.34 -34.08
C GLU A 165 14.27 6.92 -34.20
N ASP A 166 14.41 8.10 -34.80
CA ASP A 166 15.65 8.84 -35.01
C ASP A 166 15.97 9.84 -33.88
N ALA A 167 15.26 9.76 -32.75
CA ALA A 167 15.48 10.64 -31.61
C ALA A 167 16.91 10.52 -31.05
N ASP A 168 17.54 11.66 -30.78
CA ASP A 168 18.81 11.74 -30.06
C ASP A 168 18.66 11.36 -28.58
N ASP A 169 19.79 11.13 -27.92
CA ASP A 169 19.83 10.69 -26.51
C ASP A 169 19.09 11.64 -25.56
N GLU A 170 19.15 12.95 -25.81
CA GLU A 170 18.47 13.93 -24.96
C GLU A 170 16.95 13.91 -25.16
N THR A 171 16.48 13.70 -26.39
CA THR A 171 15.06 13.48 -26.67
C THR A 171 14.57 12.18 -26.02
N VAL A 172 15.30 11.08 -26.17
CA VAL A 172 14.99 9.82 -25.47
C VAL A 172 14.91 10.03 -23.96
N ARG A 173 15.85 10.79 -23.37
CA ARG A 173 15.87 11.10 -21.94
C ARG A 173 14.63 11.89 -21.50
N ARG A 174 14.17 12.86 -22.30
CA ARG A 174 12.91 13.60 -22.04
C ARG A 174 11.70 12.67 -22.01
N TYR A 175 11.61 11.77 -22.98
CA TYR A 175 10.53 10.79 -23.05
C TYR A 175 10.59 9.79 -21.89
N ALA A 176 11.78 9.35 -21.48
CA ALA A 176 11.95 8.50 -20.30
C ALA A 176 11.47 9.20 -19.01
N ARG A 177 11.77 10.50 -18.82
CA ARG A 177 11.24 11.30 -17.70
C ARG A 177 9.72 11.33 -17.72
N ALA A 178 9.12 11.63 -18.87
CA ALA A 178 7.66 11.67 -19.02
C ALA A 178 7.01 10.30 -18.74
N TYR A 179 7.61 9.22 -19.24
CA TYR A 179 7.17 7.85 -19.00
C TYR A 179 7.21 7.51 -17.50
N ILE A 180 8.30 7.83 -16.80
CA ILE A 180 8.42 7.63 -15.34
C ILE A 180 7.34 8.44 -14.60
N MET A 181 7.14 9.72 -14.94
CA MET A 181 6.09 10.53 -14.32
C MET A 181 4.69 9.96 -14.53
N MET A 182 4.40 9.43 -15.73
CA MET A 182 3.16 8.73 -16.03
C MET A 182 3.03 7.45 -15.21
N LEU A 183 4.08 6.64 -15.12
CA LEU A 183 4.12 5.40 -14.35
C LEU A 183 3.83 5.67 -12.86
N LEU A 184 4.53 6.64 -12.27
CA LEU A 184 4.34 7.06 -10.87
C LEU A 184 2.91 7.58 -10.65
N GLY A 185 2.42 8.46 -11.53
CA GLY A 185 1.11 9.11 -11.39
C GLY A 185 -0.10 8.21 -11.62
N THR A 186 0.06 7.10 -12.36
CA THR A 186 -1.07 6.22 -12.72
C THR A 186 -1.03 4.85 -12.06
N GLN A 187 0.15 4.30 -11.78
CA GLN A 187 0.29 2.96 -11.18
C GLN A 187 0.46 3.01 -9.67
N LEU A 188 1.28 3.92 -9.14
CA LEU A 188 1.58 3.96 -7.71
C LEU A 188 0.75 5.01 -6.97
N PHE A 189 0.75 6.23 -7.47
CA PHE A 189 0.29 7.40 -6.72
C PHE A 189 -0.96 8.04 -7.30
N ALA A 190 -1.75 7.26 -8.05
CA ALA A 190 -3.03 7.69 -8.57
C ALA A 190 -3.91 8.24 -7.44
N ASP A 191 -4.55 9.37 -7.71
CA ASP A 191 -5.50 10.00 -6.81
C ASP A 191 -6.95 9.84 -7.31
N LYS A 192 -7.89 10.48 -6.63
CA LYS A 192 -9.32 10.39 -6.97
C LYS A 192 -9.71 11.13 -8.25
N SER A 193 -8.83 11.94 -8.86
CA SER A 193 -9.10 12.60 -10.14
C SER A 193 -9.05 11.57 -11.28
N GLY A 194 -8.11 10.62 -11.20
CA GLY A 194 -7.92 9.55 -12.18
C GLY A 194 -7.47 10.02 -13.58
N ASN A 195 -7.28 11.33 -13.80
CA ASN A 195 -7.03 11.89 -15.12
C ASN A 195 -5.95 12.97 -15.17
N ARG A 196 -5.26 13.25 -14.05
CA ARG A 196 -4.19 14.24 -14.00
C ARG A 196 -2.95 13.69 -13.27
N ILE A 197 -1.78 14.11 -13.71
CA ILE A 197 -0.47 13.80 -13.12
C ILE A 197 0.06 15.06 -12.46
N HIS A 198 0.36 14.99 -11.17
CA HIS A 198 0.98 16.09 -10.46
C HIS A 198 2.46 16.21 -10.82
N ILE A 199 2.97 17.41 -11.03
CA ILE A 199 4.39 17.63 -11.40
C ILE A 199 5.35 17.56 -10.20
N ARG A 200 4.93 16.99 -9.06
CA ARG A 200 5.71 16.94 -7.81
C ARG A 200 6.97 16.10 -7.92
N TRP A 201 7.03 15.22 -8.93
CA TRP A 201 8.18 14.36 -9.19
C TRP A 201 9.22 15.00 -10.09
N LEU A 202 9.01 16.24 -10.58
CA LEU A 202 10.03 16.96 -11.36
C LEU A 202 11.40 16.97 -10.67
N PRO A 203 11.52 17.25 -9.35
CA PRO A 203 12.81 17.19 -8.66
C PRO A 203 13.51 15.85 -8.71
N TYR A 204 12.72 14.78 -8.76
CA TYR A 204 13.25 13.42 -8.86
C TYR A 204 13.70 13.17 -10.29
N VAL A 205 12.81 13.29 -11.28
CA VAL A 205 13.13 12.97 -12.69
C VAL A 205 14.14 13.91 -13.34
N ALA A 206 14.44 15.06 -12.73
CA ALA A 206 15.56 15.90 -13.12
C ALA A 206 16.90 15.15 -13.00
N ARG A 207 17.06 14.34 -11.94
CA ARG A 207 18.28 13.59 -11.60
C ARG A 207 17.98 12.09 -11.69
N LEU A 208 17.74 11.61 -12.91
CA LEU A 208 17.37 10.20 -13.19
C LEU A 208 18.32 9.21 -12.52
N GLU A 209 19.60 9.56 -12.42
CA GLU A 209 20.67 8.75 -11.85
C GLU A 209 20.51 8.53 -10.35
N GLU A 210 19.77 9.39 -9.66
CA GLU A 210 19.50 9.27 -8.23
C GLU A 210 18.17 8.59 -7.91
N LEU A 211 17.29 8.33 -8.88
CA LEU A 211 15.96 7.78 -8.62
C LEU A 211 16.03 6.43 -7.91
N GLY A 212 17.01 5.58 -8.24
CA GLY A 212 17.20 4.27 -7.62
C GLY A 212 17.59 4.31 -6.15
N THR A 213 17.99 5.48 -5.63
CA THR A 213 18.34 5.65 -4.21
C THR A 213 17.13 5.84 -3.30
N TYR A 214 15.93 5.98 -3.87
CA TYR A 214 14.69 6.21 -3.12
C TYR A 214 13.90 4.92 -2.93
N SER A 215 13.29 4.79 -1.76
CA SER A 215 12.39 3.69 -1.42
C SER A 215 11.00 3.93 -2.02
N TRP A 216 10.87 3.75 -3.34
CA TRP A 216 9.59 3.89 -4.06
C TRP A 216 8.54 2.91 -3.54
N GLY A 217 8.96 1.74 -3.07
CA GLY A 217 8.09 0.73 -2.50
C GLY A 217 7.49 1.16 -1.15
N SER A 218 8.27 1.75 -0.25
CA SER A 218 7.72 2.22 1.03
C SER A 218 6.78 3.41 0.83
N ALA A 219 7.08 4.29 -0.12
CA ALA A 219 6.20 5.39 -0.51
C ALA A 219 4.87 4.86 -1.11
N ALA A 220 4.93 3.84 -1.96
CA ALA A 220 3.74 3.19 -2.51
C ALA A 220 2.88 2.57 -1.41
N LEU A 221 3.50 1.92 -0.42
CA LEU A 221 2.79 1.36 0.73
C LEU A 221 2.16 2.44 1.61
N ALA A 222 2.90 3.52 1.91
CA ALA A 222 2.37 4.69 2.62
C ALA A 222 1.11 5.23 1.93
N TRP A 223 1.16 5.37 0.60
CA TRP A 223 0.01 5.85 -0.16
C TRP A 223 -1.16 4.87 -0.16
N LEU A 224 -0.90 3.57 -0.27
CA LEU A 224 -1.94 2.55 -0.20
C LEU A 224 -2.66 2.58 1.17
N TYR A 225 -1.89 2.59 2.26
CA TYR A 225 -2.39 2.71 3.62
C TYR A 225 -3.26 3.96 3.78
N ARG A 226 -2.76 5.14 3.38
CA ARG A 226 -3.54 6.40 3.41
C ARG A 226 -4.85 6.30 2.63
N CYS A 227 -4.81 5.69 1.44
CA CYS A 227 -5.98 5.48 0.62
C CYS A 227 -7.02 4.59 1.31
N MET A 228 -6.60 3.46 1.87
CA MET A 228 -7.45 2.54 2.64
C MET A 228 -8.04 3.21 3.88
N CYS A 229 -7.23 3.94 4.65
CA CYS A 229 -7.70 4.70 5.80
C CYS A 229 -8.77 5.74 5.42
N ARG A 230 -8.62 6.40 4.25
CA ARG A 230 -9.61 7.37 3.76
C ARG A 230 -10.91 6.72 3.29
N VAL A 231 -10.85 5.56 2.62
CA VAL A 231 -12.05 4.89 2.09
C VAL A 231 -12.79 4.06 3.15
N ALA A 232 -12.12 3.72 4.24
CA ALA A 232 -12.72 3.17 5.44
C ALA A 232 -13.75 4.13 6.07
N ASN A 233 -13.69 5.44 5.76
CA ASN A 233 -14.76 6.37 6.08
C ASN A 233 -16.00 6.11 5.21
N ARG A 234 -17.17 5.95 5.84
CA ARG A 234 -18.44 5.62 5.19
C ARG A 234 -18.79 6.55 4.02
N HIS A 235 -18.45 7.84 4.12
CA HIS A 235 -18.76 8.86 3.12
C HIS A 235 -17.84 8.85 1.89
N VAL A 236 -16.81 7.98 1.86
CA VAL A 236 -15.84 7.91 0.77
C VAL A 236 -16.03 6.64 -0.05
N VAL A 237 -16.47 6.78 -1.30
CA VAL A 237 -16.73 5.62 -2.20
C VAL A 237 -15.69 5.44 -3.31
N LYS A 238 -14.70 6.34 -3.41
CA LYS A 238 -13.63 6.26 -4.42
C LYS A 238 -12.33 5.82 -3.77
N LEU A 239 -11.79 4.69 -4.22
CA LEU A 239 -10.49 4.18 -3.82
C LEU A 239 -9.47 4.38 -4.94
N ALA A 240 -8.28 4.87 -4.59
CA ALA A 240 -7.15 5.07 -5.50
C ALA A 240 -5.88 4.45 -4.87
N GLY A 241 -4.74 4.58 -5.55
CA GLY A 241 -3.44 4.01 -5.12
C GLY A 241 -3.07 2.72 -5.86
N PRO A 242 -2.05 1.97 -5.39
CA PRO A 242 -1.52 0.80 -6.09
C PRO A 242 -2.42 -0.43 -5.88
N LEU A 243 -3.64 -0.41 -6.45
CA LEU A 243 -4.69 -1.41 -6.16
C LEU A 243 -4.36 -2.82 -6.66
N GLN A 244 -3.43 -2.95 -7.61
CA GLN A 244 -2.88 -4.26 -7.99
C GLN A 244 -2.17 -4.94 -6.82
N LEU A 245 -1.46 -4.18 -5.97
CA LEU A 245 -0.82 -4.74 -4.78
C LEU A 245 -1.86 -5.31 -3.84
N LEU A 246 -2.94 -4.56 -3.55
CA LEU A 246 -4.01 -5.02 -2.66
C LEU A 246 -4.68 -6.29 -3.18
N GLN A 247 -5.13 -6.31 -4.44
CA GLN A 247 -5.79 -7.50 -4.97
C GLN A 247 -4.84 -8.69 -5.13
N SER A 248 -3.61 -8.47 -5.60
CA SER A 248 -2.62 -9.54 -5.72
C SER A 248 -2.29 -10.14 -4.34
N TRP A 249 -2.11 -9.29 -3.33
CA TRP A 249 -1.92 -9.72 -1.95
C TRP A 249 -3.06 -10.61 -1.46
N ILE A 250 -4.31 -10.26 -1.75
CA ILE A 250 -5.48 -11.10 -1.42
C ILE A 250 -5.34 -12.49 -2.08
N PHE A 251 -5.05 -12.57 -3.38
CA PHE A 251 -4.94 -13.84 -4.09
C PHE A 251 -3.75 -14.72 -3.64
N TRP A 252 -2.67 -14.10 -3.18
CA TRP A 252 -1.51 -14.81 -2.64
C TRP A 252 -1.74 -15.31 -1.21
N ARG A 253 -2.41 -14.52 -0.37
CA ARG A 253 -2.62 -14.81 1.06
C ARG A 253 -3.87 -15.67 1.33
N PHE A 254 -4.90 -15.60 0.48
CA PHE A 254 -6.16 -16.31 0.67
C PHE A 254 -6.40 -17.29 -0.49
N PRO A 255 -5.89 -18.54 -0.41
CA PRO A 255 -6.03 -19.52 -1.50
C PRO A 255 -7.47 -19.74 -1.96
N ARG A 256 -8.45 -19.68 -1.04
CA ARG A 256 -9.88 -19.82 -1.35
C ARG A 256 -10.45 -18.68 -2.19
N PHE A 257 -9.79 -17.52 -2.22
CA PHE A 257 -10.21 -16.35 -3.01
C PHE A 257 -9.41 -16.22 -4.31
N ARG A 258 -8.40 -17.06 -4.50
CA ARG A 258 -7.57 -17.08 -5.70
C ARG A 258 -8.38 -17.52 -6.92
N PRO A 259 -8.23 -16.85 -8.08
CA PRO A 259 -8.83 -17.32 -9.32
C PRO A 259 -8.11 -18.59 -9.82
N ALA A 260 -8.88 -19.53 -10.38
CA ALA A 260 -8.33 -20.73 -11.02
C ALA A 260 -7.65 -20.40 -12.36
N GLY A 261 -6.71 -21.25 -12.79
CA GLY A 261 -6.05 -21.14 -14.10
C GLY A 261 -4.82 -20.23 -14.14
N TYR A 262 -4.31 -19.81 -12.98
CA TYR A 262 -3.13 -18.96 -12.85
C TYR A 262 -2.04 -19.71 -12.07
N GLU A 263 -1.61 -20.87 -12.55
CA GLU A 263 -0.61 -21.70 -11.85
C GLU A 263 0.83 -21.27 -12.14
N GLU A 264 1.08 -20.69 -13.31
CA GLU A 264 2.41 -20.25 -13.71
C GLU A 264 2.90 -19.06 -12.87
N LEU A 265 4.04 -19.26 -12.21
CA LEU A 265 4.69 -18.21 -11.42
C LEU A 265 5.61 -17.38 -12.31
N SER A 266 5.54 -16.06 -12.16
CA SER A 266 6.49 -15.13 -12.76
C SER A 266 6.70 -13.94 -11.84
N TRP A 267 7.84 -13.26 -11.99
CA TRP A 267 8.17 -12.09 -11.19
C TRP A 267 8.21 -10.80 -12.02
N PRO A 268 7.63 -9.69 -11.53
CA PRO A 268 6.99 -9.52 -10.20
C PRO A 268 5.73 -10.36 -9.99
N LEU A 269 5.48 -10.81 -8.76
CA LEU A 269 4.45 -11.84 -8.47
C LEU A 269 3.03 -11.41 -8.82
N ALA A 270 2.75 -10.10 -8.92
CA ALA A 270 1.45 -9.62 -9.38
C ALA A 270 1.19 -9.94 -10.86
N SER A 271 2.24 -10.15 -11.67
CA SER A 271 2.10 -10.54 -13.08
C SER A 271 1.48 -11.91 -13.27
N ARG A 272 1.49 -12.76 -12.23
CA ARG A 272 0.79 -14.05 -12.18
C ARG A 272 -0.68 -13.92 -12.57
N TRP A 273 -1.32 -12.79 -12.27
CA TRP A 273 -2.75 -12.61 -12.49
C TRP A 273 -3.09 -11.94 -13.83
N SER A 274 -2.11 -11.76 -14.73
CA SER A 274 -2.28 -11.10 -16.02
C SER A 274 -3.48 -11.66 -16.80
N GLY A 275 -4.36 -10.78 -17.28
CA GLY A 275 -5.59 -11.16 -17.97
C GLY A 275 -6.78 -11.48 -17.06
N TYR A 276 -6.60 -11.51 -15.73
CA TYR A 276 -7.73 -11.72 -14.81
C TYR A 276 -8.83 -10.69 -15.00
N ASN A 277 -10.05 -11.19 -15.16
CA ASN A 277 -11.26 -10.42 -15.36
C ASN A 277 -12.34 -10.94 -14.41
N PRO A 278 -12.80 -10.14 -13.43
CA PRO A 278 -13.84 -10.56 -12.51
C PRO A 278 -15.19 -10.69 -13.24
N SER A 279 -16.13 -11.45 -12.66
CA SER A 279 -17.46 -11.62 -13.24
C SER A 279 -18.17 -10.28 -13.44
N GLY A 280 -18.89 -10.15 -14.56
CA GLY A 280 -19.70 -8.97 -14.87
C GLY A 280 -21.01 -8.85 -14.07
N SER A 281 -21.28 -9.76 -13.13
CA SER A 281 -22.47 -9.72 -12.28
C SER A 281 -22.49 -8.50 -11.36
N GLU A 282 -23.69 -8.13 -10.89
CA GLU A 282 -23.91 -6.92 -10.13
C GLU A 282 -23.00 -6.81 -8.89
N LYS A 283 -22.36 -5.65 -8.76
CA LYS A 283 -21.35 -5.42 -7.71
C LYS A 283 -21.92 -5.53 -6.29
N GLY A 284 -23.15 -5.05 -6.06
CA GLY A 284 -23.79 -5.04 -4.74
C GLY A 284 -23.93 -6.44 -4.13
N PRO A 285 -24.65 -7.37 -4.78
CA PRO A 285 -24.76 -8.76 -4.32
C PRO A 285 -23.40 -9.46 -4.14
N ARG A 286 -22.42 -9.14 -5.02
CA ARG A 286 -21.06 -9.69 -4.90
C ARG A 286 -20.33 -9.19 -3.66
N VAL A 287 -20.50 -7.93 -3.26
CA VAL A 287 -19.90 -7.42 -2.00
C VAL A 287 -20.44 -8.21 -0.82
N GLN A 288 -21.75 -8.45 -0.75
CA GLN A 288 -22.36 -9.25 0.33
C GLN A 288 -21.84 -10.68 0.35
N MET A 289 -21.73 -11.31 -0.83
CA MET A 289 -21.12 -12.63 -0.97
C MET A 289 -19.68 -12.65 -0.43
N TRP A 290 -18.86 -11.65 -0.79
CA TRP A 290 -17.48 -11.56 -0.30
C TRP A 290 -17.39 -11.30 1.20
N ARG A 291 -18.25 -10.44 1.78
CA ARG A 291 -18.34 -10.24 3.23
C ARG A 291 -18.56 -11.56 3.96
N LEU A 292 -19.55 -12.34 3.51
CA LEU A 292 -19.87 -13.64 4.08
C LEU A 292 -18.75 -14.66 3.92
N ARG A 293 -18.07 -14.68 2.75
CA ARG A 293 -16.91 -15.55 2.51
C ARG A 293 -15.74 -15.21 3.44
N ILE A 294 -15.48 -13.92 3.69
CA ILE A 294 -14.45 -13.47 4.64
C ILE A 294 -14.83 -13.87 6.06
N ASP A 295 -16.08 -13.68 6.48
CA ASP A 295 -16.54 -14.07 7.83
C ASP A 295 -16.52 -15.58 8.08
N ARG A 296 -16.60 -16.38 7.01
CA ARG A 296 -16.56 -17.84 7.09
C ARG A 296 -15.16 -18.44 6.93
N LEU A 297 -14.10 -17.61 6.87
CA LEU A 297 -12.73 -18.10 6.82
C LEU A 297 -12.43 -19.00 8.01
N GLN A 298 -11.90 -20.18 7.72
CA GLN A 298 -11.44 -21.17 8.70
C GLN A 298 -9.94 -21.03 8.96
N ASP A 299 -9.46 -21.70 9.99
CA ASP A 299 -8.02 -21.78 10.28
C ASP A 299 -7.27 -22.42 9.09
N GLY A 300 -6.09 -21.88 8.78
CA GLY A 300 -5.28 -22.33 7.64
C GLY A 300 -5.72 -21.78 6.28
N GLU A 301 -6.87 -21.12 6.16
CA GLU A 301 -7.31 -20.48 4.89
C GLU A 301 -6.61 -19.13 4.62
N PHE A 302 -5.78 -18.67 5.57
CA PHE A 302 -4.83 -17.57 5.39
C PHE A 302 -3.39 -18.10 5.43
N LEU A 303 -2.62 -17.83 4.37
CA LEU A 303 -1.20 -18.16 4.30
C LEU A 303 -0.37 -17.07 4.96
N TRP A 304 0.16 -17.39 6.15
CA TRP A 304 1.09 -16.52 6.88
C TRP A 304 2.40 -16.28 6.12
N MET A 305 2.92 -17.27 5.40
CA MET A 305 4.18 -17.12 4.66
C MET A 305 4.05 -17.64 3.22
N PRO A 306 3.32 -16.92 2.34
CA PRO A 306 3.02 -17.40 0.99
C PRO A 306 4.23 -17.42 0.05
N TYR A 307 5.35 -16.79 0.43
CA TYR A 307 6.55 -16.64 -0.41
C TYR A 307 7.70 -17.58 -0.02
N SER A 308 7.51 -18.45 0.97
CA SER A 308 8.57 -19.33 1.49
C SER A 308 8.80 -20.58 0.66
N THR A 309 8.01 -20.82 -0.40
CA THR A 309 8.17 -22.01 -1.23
C THR A 309 9.35 -21.87 -2.20
N PRO A 310 10.07 -22.97 -2.51
CA PRO A 310 11.16 -22.94 -3.48
C PRO A 310 10.75 -22.37 -4.84
N ASP A 311 9.54 -22.70 -5.33
CA ASP A 311 9.04 -22.24 -6.63
C ASP A 311 8.91 -20.71 -6.69
N VAL A 312 8.52 -20.07 -5.57
CA VAL A 312 8.47 -18.60 -5.50
C VAL A 312 9.87 -18.01 -5.47
N LEU A 313 10.77 -18.58 -4.66
CA LEU A 313 12.14 -18.08 -4.53
C LEU A 313 12.94 -18.21 -5.84
N GLN A 314 12.63 -19.21 -6.68
CA GLN A 314 13.28 -19.40 -7.98
C GLN A 314 12.93 -18.32 -9.01
N VAL A 315 11.73 -17.75 -8.96
CA VAL A 315 11.30 -16.73 -9.94
C VAL A 315 11.63 -15.30 -9.50
N VAL A 316 11.84 -15.07 -8.21
CA VAL A 316 12.06 -13.73 -7.64
C VAL A 316 13.49 -13.27 -7.92
N HIS A 317 13.65 -12.00 -8.29
CA HIS A 317 14.97 -11.45 -8.60
C HIS A 317 15.91 -11.48 -7.38
N PRO A 318 17.17 -11.92 -7.53
CA PRO A 318 18.10 -12.10 -6.41
C PRO A 318 18.29 -10.86 -5.53
N GLU A 319 18.27 -9.65 -6.11
CA GLU A 319 18.42 -8.38 -5.37
C GLU A 319 17.32 -8.20 -4.29
N VAL A 320 16.10 -8.68 -4.54
CA VAL A 320 15.00 -8.64 -3.56
C VAL A 320 15.27 -9.55 -2.36
N LEU A 321 16.04 -10.62 -2.59
CA LEU A 321 16.39 -11.63 -1.59
C LEU A 321 17.67 -11.27 -0.83
N GLU A 322 18.25 -10.09 -1.06
CA GLU A 322 19.43 -9.66 -0.31
C GLU A 322 19.07 -9.46 1.18
N PRO A 323 19.88 -10.01 2.12
CA PRO A 323 19.56 -9.96 3.55
C PRO A 323 19.30 -8.55 4.10
N ARG A 324 20.00 -7.54 3.57
CA ARG A 324 19.81 -6.13 3.95
C ARG A 324 18.38 -5.63 3.65
N HIS A 325 17.80 -6.03 2.52
CA HIS A 325 16.43 -5.67 2.15
C HIS A 325 15.41 -6.48 2.93
N MET A 326 15.65 -7.78 3.08
CA MET A 326 14.75 -8.69 3.80
C MET A 326 14.60 -8.32 5.28
N ALA A 327 15.68 -7.86 5.92
CA ALA A 327 15.66 -7.45 7.32
C ALA A 327 14.67 -6.30 7.56
N LEU A 328 14.65 -5.31 6.66
CA LEU A 328 13.82 -4.10 6.77
C LEU A 328 12.32 -4.37 6.65
N TRP A 329 11.91 -5.52 6.09
CA TRP A 329 10.50 -5.89 6.09
C TRP A 329 9.91 -6.04 7.49
N ARG A 330 10.75 -6.24 8.49
CA ARG A 330 10.39 -6.37 9.90
C ARG A 330 10.64 -5.10 10.71
N SER A 331 10.99 -3.98 10.07
CA SER A 331 11.15 -2.71 10.76
C SER A 331 9.81 -2.14 11.19
N VAL A 332 9.65 -1.82 12.47
CA VAL A 332 8.51 -1.01 12.93
C VAL A 332 8.90 0.46 12.84
N THR A 333 8.44 1.14 11.79
CA THR A 333 8.90 2.49 11.44
C THR A 333 7.81 3.27 10.70
N THR A 334 8.11 4.49 10.31
CA THR A 334 7.25 5.33 9.47
C THR A 334 7.29 4.88 8.01
N LEU A 335 6.20 5.07 7.28
CA LEU A 335 6.19 5.05 5.82
C LEU A 335 5.89 6.44 5.33
N ILE A 336 6.69 6.95 4.38
CA ILE A 336 6.67 8.36 4.02
C ILE A 336 6.42 8.53 2.52
N TYR A 337 5.42 9.36 2.20
CA TYR A 337 5.16 9.86 0.86
C TYR A 337 4.70 11.33 0.90
N PHE A 338 5.63 12.27 0.75
CA PHE A 338 5.39 13.71 0.95
C PHE A 338 4.74 14.00 2.32
N ALA A 339 3.52 14.54 2.34
CA ALA A 339 2.78 14.84 3.56
C ALA A 339 2.17 13.60 4.23
N VAL A 340 2.18 12.46 3.53
CA VAL A 340 1.62 11.20 4.02
C VAL A 340 2.65 10.53 4.89
N ILE A 341 2.30 10.36 6.16
CA ILE A 341 3.03 9.59 7.14
C ILE A 341 2.08 8.52 7.63
N GLU A 342 2.45 7.26 7.44
CA GLU A 342 1.74 6.09 7.97
C GLU A 342 2.68 5.29 8.87
N TRP A 343 2.12 4.37 9.66
CA TRP A 343 2.90 3.53 10.56
C TRP A 343 3.00 2.09 10.05
N HIS A 344 4.22 1.56 9.93
CA HIS A 344 4.48 0.18 9.53
C HIS A 344 4.46 -0.73 10.76
N GLN A 345 3.26 -1.15 11.16
CA GLN A 345 3.03 -1.80 12.45
C GLN A 345 3.26 -3.32 12.43
N ILE A 346 4.49 -3.74 12.16
CA ILE A 346 4.84 -5.17 11.99
C ILE A 346 4.72 -5.99 13.28
N ASP A 347 4.81 -5.37 14.45
CA ASP A 347 4.64 -6.00 15.77
C ASP A 347 3.25 -6.63 15.98
N ARG A 348 2.28 -6.33 15.10
CA ARG A 348 0.91 -6.88 15.12
C ARG A 348 0.66 -8.00 14.11
N VAL A 349 1.65 -8.30 13.26
CA VAL A 349 1.54 -9.29 12.19
C VAL A 349 2.77 -10.19 12.13
N LEU A 350 3.37 -10.50 13.28
CA LEU A 350 4.56 -11.38 13.38
C LEU A 350 4.43 -12.70 12.62
N PRO A 351 3.24 -13.36 12.59
CA PRO A 351 3.07 -14.58 11.82
C PRO A 351 3.37 -14.43 10.34
N GLN A 352 3.18 -13.23 9.76
CA GLN A 352 3.53 -12.98 8.36
C GLN A 352 5.03 -13.12 8.04
N PHE A 353 5.85 -13.22 9.10
CA PHE A 353 7.29 -13.36 9.08
C PHE A 353 7.78 -14.58 9.87
N GLY A 354 6.88 -15.53 10.16
CA GLY A 354 7.22 -16.79 10.84
C GLY A 354 7.16 -16.75 12.36
N GLY A 355 6.71 -15.65 12.97
CA GLY A 355 6.56 -15.55 14.42
C GLY A 355 5.21 -16.06 14.95
N VAL A 356 5.11 -16.14 16.27
CA VAL A 356 3.83 -16.35 16.97
C VAL A 356 3.33 -15.00 17.48
N GLN A 357 2.06 -14.65 17.23
CA GLN A 357 1.49 -13.37 17.65
C GLN A 357 1.04 -13.42 19.12
N PRO A 358 1.66 -12.66 20.04
CA PRO A 358 1.12 -12.41 21.37
C PRO A 358 0.00 -11.35 21.29
N PRO A 359 -0.81 -11.19 22.35
CA PRO A 359 -1.68 -10.02 22.52
C PRO A 359 -0.90 -8.74 22.22
N PRO A 360 -1.38 -7.89 21.31
CA PRO A 360 -0.59 -6.78 20.81
C PRO A 360 -0.68 -5.61 21.78
N HIS A 361 0.40 -4.83 21.87
CA HIS A 361 0.37 -3.56 22.59
C HIS A 361 -0.62 -2.57 21.96
N PRO A 362 -1.07 -1.53 22.72
CA PRO A 362 -1.93 -0.48 22.18
C PRO A 362 -1.37 0.14 20.90
N ALA A 363 -2.26 0.43 19.95
CA ALA A 363 -1.88 1.04 18.68
C ALA A 363 -1.39 2.49 18.85
N LEU A 364 -0.39 2.88 18.06
CA LEU A 364 0.13 4.25 18.05
C LEU A 364 -0.94 5.20 17.53
N ASN A 365 -1.32 6.20 18.32
CA ASN A 365 -2.30 7.18 17.87
C ASN A 365 -1.63 8.28 17.05
N ILE A 366 -1.81 8.23 15.73
CA ILE A 366 -1.34 9.27 14.78
C ILE A 366 -2.49 9.96 14.04
N ASP A 367 -3.68 10.06 14.64
CA ASP A 367 -4.89 10.60 13.99
C ASP A 367 -4.67 12.02 13.45
N PHE A 368 -3.81 12.81 14.09
CA PHE A 368 -3.41 14.13 13.58
C PHE A 368 -2.81 14.07 12.17
N LEU A 369 -1.99 13.05 11.87
CA LEU A 369 -1.34 12.87 10.57
C LEU A 369 -2.34 12.49 9.48
N MET A 370 -3.47 11.88 9.85
CA MET A 370 -4.55 11.56 8.91
C MET A 370 -5.19 12.81 8.31
N SER A 371 -5.21 13.92 9.06
CA SER A 371 -5.68 15.22 8.58
C SER A 371 -4.73 15.91 7.59
N LYS A 372 -3.47 15.46 7.50
CA LYS A 372 -2.47 16.04 6.59
C LYS A 372 -2.67 15.48 5.19
N ASP A 373 -3.17 16.30 4.28
CA ASP A 373 -3.31 15.96 2.86
C ASP A 373 -2.41 16.82 1.95
N GLY A 374 -1.51 17.59 2.57
CA GLY A 374 -0.63 18.56 1.91
C GLY A 374 -1.36 19.81 1.40
N ARG A 375 -2.64 20.01 1.72
CA ARG A 375 -3.37 21.27 1.50
C ARG A 375 -3.18 22.18 2.71
N GLY A 376 -2.76 23.42 2.50
CA GLY A 376 -2.60 24.40 3.60
C GLY A 376 -1.32 25.23 3.59
N GLY A 377 -0.75 25.51 2.41
CA GLY A 377 0.42 26.38 2.26
C GLY A 377 1.77 25.66 2.45
N ASP A 378 2.82 26.34 2.04
CA ASP A 378 4.14 25.79 1.72
C ASP A 378 4.91 25.29 2.91
N ARG A 379 5.17 23.98 2.90
CA ARG A 379 5.94 23.32 3.94
C ARG A 379 6.85 22.30 3.30
N TRP A 380 8.15 22.47 3.54
CA TRP A 380 9.11 21.40 3.35
C TRP A 380 8.82 20.32 4.41
N PHE A 381 8.19 19.23 3.99
CA PHE A 381 7.76 18.16 4.89
C PHE A 381 8.92 17.51 5.65
N PRO A 382 10.14 17.33 5.09
CA PRO A 382 11.26 16.81 5.86
C PRO A 382 11.60 17.64 7.10
N SER A 383 11.56 18.97 7.03
CA SER A 383 11.79 19.82 8.22
C SER A 383 10.56 19.90 9.11
N THR A 384 9.36 20.01 8.52
CA THR A 384 8.11 20.19 9.30
C THR A 384 7.68 18.91 10.04
N LEU A 385 8.01 17.75 9.50
CA LEU A 385 7.69 16.42 10.02
C LEU A 385 8.99 15.66 10.35
N GLN A 386 10.02 16.39 10.80
CA GLN A 386 11.38 15.86 11.00
C GLN A 386 11.42 14.63 11.91
N LYS A 387 10.66 14.62 13.01
CA LYS A 387 10.54 13.46 13.92
C LYS A 387 10.25 12.16 13.15
N TRP A 388 9.34 12.21 12.18
CA TRP A 388 8.91 11.03 11.42
C TRP A 388 9.92 10.62 10.35
N HIS A 389 10.65 11.58 9.78
CA HIS A 389 11.73 11.31 8.82
C HIS A 389 12.94 10.69 9.52
N LEU A 390 13.29 11.16 10.72
CA LEU A 390 14.36 10.56 11.53
C LEU A 390 14.05 9.10 11.89
N LEU A 391 12.78 8.76 12.20
CA LEU A 391 12.37 7.38 12.43
C LEU A 391 12.53 6.48 11.19
N TRP A 392 12.32 7.03 9.98
CA TRP A 392 12.62 6.30 8.75
C TRP A 392 14.12 6.10 8.59
N ASP A 393 14.92 7.14 8.83
CA ASP A 393 16.37 7.07 8.68
C ASP A 393 17.01 6.07 9.65
N SER A 394 16.46 5.92 10.88
CA SER A 394 16.89 4.94 11.88
C SER A 394 16.16 3.59 11.81
N ARG A 395 15.41 3.30 10.75
CA ARG A 395 14.56 2.09 10.64
C ARG A 395 15.28 0.75 10.85
N GLN A 396 16.60 0.69 10.63
CA GLN A 396 17.41 -0.50 10.85
C GLN A 396 17.47 -0.89 12.33
N ASP A 397 17.41 0.10 13.22
CA ASP A 397 17.40 -0.11 14.68
C ASP A 397 16.04 -0.63 15.17
N CYS A 398 14.98 -0.42 14.37
CA CYS A 398 13.62 -0.85 14.67
C CYS A 398 13.25 -2.23 14.07
N VAL A 399 14.22 -2.99 13.56
CA VAL A 399 13.99 -4.35 13.03
C VAL A 399 13.67 -5.30 14.17
N LEU A 400 12.47 -5.87 14.15
CA LEU A 400 12.03 -6.78 15.20
C LEU A 400 12.84 -8.08 15.23
N ARG A 401 13.11 -8.57 16.44
CA ARG A 401 13.72 -9.88 16.72
C ARG A 401 12.72 -10.75 17.47
N PHE A 402 12.48 -11.95 16.93
CA PHE A 402 11.59 -12.96 17.49
C PHE A 402 11.95 -14.32 16.91
N ASP A 403 11.49 -15.38 17.56
CA ASP A 403 11.72 -16.75 17.13
C ASP A 403 10.85 -17.09 15.91
N VAL A 404 11.48 -17.65 14.88
CA VAL A 404 10.77 -18.20 13.71
C VAL A 404 10.39 -19.64 14.04
N VAL A 405 9.11 -19.96 13.92
CA VAL A 405 8.55 -21.27 14.26
C VAL A 405 8.03 -22.00 13.02
N GLY A 406 7.88 -23.32 13.13
CA GLY A 406 7.34 -24.16 12.05
C GLY A 406 5.85 -23.91 11.76
N ASP A 407 5.07 -23.54 12.78
CA ASP A 407 3.65 -23.17 12.66
C ASP A 407 3.41 -21.74 13.18
N PRO A 408 3.65 -20.71 12.35
CA PRO A 408 3.39 -19.33 12.75
C PRO A 408 1.90 -19.05 12.80
N GLY A 409 1.50 -18.19 13.73
CA GLY A 409 0.10 -17.81 13.86
C GLY A 409 -0.21 -17.09 15.16
N PRO A 410 -1.48 -16.76 15.38
CA PRO A 410 -1.98 -16.31 16.67
C PRO A 410 -1.68 -17.32 17.78
N SER A 411 -1.16 -16.84 18.92
CA SER A 411 -1.12 -17.61 20.16
C SER A 411 -2.52 -17.80 20.73
N HIS A 412 -2.68 -18.78 21.62
CA HIS A 412 -3.92 -18.96 22.38
C HIS A 412 -4.33 -17.67 23.12
N ALA A 413 -3.38 -17.04 23.82
CA ALA A 413 -3.63 -15.80 24.57
C ALA A 413 -4.08 -14.65 23.65
N PHE A 414 -3.50 -14.53 22.45
CA PHE A 414 -3.98 -13.57 21.46
C PHE A 414 -5.41 -13.87 21.03
N LEU A 415 -5.75 -15.14 20.74
CA LEU A 415 -7.10 -15.50 20.29
C LEU A 415 -8.16 -15.29 21.38
N ASP A 416 -7.81 -15.54 22.64
CA ASP A 416 -8.65 -15.18 23.80
C ASP A 416 -8.89 -13.67 23.85
N TRP A 417 -7.82 -12.88 23.76
CA TRP A 417 -7.90 -11.43 23.72
C TRP A 417 -8.70 -10.93 22.52
N TRP A 418 -8.51 -11.53 21.33
CA TRP A 418 -9.20 -11.18 20.09
C TRP A 418 -10.68 -11.53 20.11
N ARG A 419 -11.10 -12.54 20.87
CA ARG A 419 -12.53 -12.84 21.08
C ARG A 419 -13.22 -11.76 21.90
N GLN A 420 -12.52 -11.21 22.87
CA GLN A 420 -13.05 -10.21 23.81
C GLN A 420 -13.00 -8.80 23.21
N HIS A 421 -11.91 -8.48 22.51
CA HIS A 421 -11.59 -7.13 22.07
C HIS A 421 -11.49 -7.01 20.55
N GLY A 422 -11.68 -8.07 19.76
CA GLY A 422 -11.56 -8.05 18.30
C GLY A 422 -12.91 -7.91 17.58
N LYS A 423 -12.96 -7.10 16.50
CA LYS A 423 -14.10 -7.01 15.58
C LYS A 423 -13.91 -8.03 14.47
N ARG A 424 -14.09 -9.29 14.86
CA ARG A 424 -13.85 -10.49 14.05
C ARG A 424 -14.80 -10.60 12.86
N PHE A 425 -16.06 -10.24 13.08
CA PHE A 425 -17.13 -10.44 12.13
C PHE A 425 -17.84 -9.14 11.78
N LEU A 426 -18.28 -9.02 10.53
CA LEU A 426 -19.02 -7.88 10.04
C LEU A 426 -20.45 -8.26 9.62
N SER A 427 -20.66 -9.48 9.13
CA SER A 427 -22.00 -10.00 8.86
C SER A 427 -22.84 -10.11 10.14
N PRO A 428 -24.18 -9.91 10.04
CA PRO A 428 -25.10 -10.10 11.16
C PRO A 428 -25.05 -11.53 11.73
N GLU A 429 -25.29 -11.66 13.04
CA GLU A 429 -25.31 -12.96 13.74
C GLU A 429 -26.31 -13.95 13.11
N THR A 430 -27.44 -13.45 12.60
CA THR A 430 -28.46 -14.26 11.90
C THR A 430 -27.92 -15.03 10.69
N GLN A 431 -26.80 -14.59 10.09
CA GLN A 431 -26.19 -15.24 8.92
C GLN A 431 -25.05 -16.20 9.25
N LEU A 432 -24.46 -16.08 10.45
CA LEU A 432 -23.25 -16.80 10.86
C LEU A 432 -23.51 -17.92 11.87
N GLY A 433 -24.67 -17.96 12.53
CA GLY A 433 -24.81 -18.69 13.80
C GLY A 433 -24.08 -17.94 14.92
N ASP A 434 -23.75 -18.57 16.04
CA ASP A 434 -22.84 -17.98 17.04
C ASP A 434 -21.38 -18.40 16.80
N PRO A 435 -20.60 -17.68 15.97
CA PRO A 435 -19.20 -17.99 15.74
C PRO A 435 -18.31 -17.72 16.98
N ARG A 436 -18.86 -17.16 18.07
CA ARG A 436 -18.16 -17.03 19.36
C ARG A 436 -18.11 -18.34 20.14
N ALA A 437 -18.97 -19.30 19.81
CA ALA A 437 -19.01 -20.62 20.44
C ALA A 437 -17.93 -21.59 19.90
N VAL A 438 -17.25 -21.26 18.80
CA VAL A 438 -16.18 -22.09 18.24
C VAL A 438 -14.99 -22.08 19.21
N PRO A 439 -14.48 -23.25 19.68
CA PRO A 439 -13.35 -23.31 20.60
C PRO A 439 -12.06 -22.76 19.96
N ILE A 440 -11.08 -22.36 20.77
CA ILE A 440 -9.76 -22.01 20.23
C ILE A 440 -9.10 -23.29 19.72
N PRO A 441 -8.50 -23.29 18.52
CA PRO A 441 -7.82 -24.47 17.99
C PRO A 441 -6.70 -24.93 18.92
N LEU A 442 -6.58 -26.25 19.11
CA LEU A 442 -5.55 -26.84 19.98
C LEU A 442 -4.13 -26.47 19.52
N GLU A 443 -3.95 -26.31 18.21
CA GLU A 443 -2.72 -25.88 17.57
C GLU A 443 -2.24 -24.53 18.12
N ALA A 444 -3.16 -23.60 18.41
CA ALA A 444 -2.80 -22.30 18.98
C ALA A 444 -2.17 -22.41 20.39
N SER A 445 -2.53 -23.44 21.16
CA SER A 445 -1.90 -23.73 22.46
C SER A 445 -0.50 -24.33 22.29
N GLN A 446 -0.25 -25.06 21.19
CA GLN A 446 1.03 -25.72 20.92
C GLN A 446 2.10 -24.75 20.41
N ARG A 447 1.70 -23.61 19.80
CA ARG A 447 2.62 -22.56 19.33
C ARG A 447 3.39 -21.85 20.45
N GLY A 448 2.91 -21.94 21.68
CA GLY A 448 3.41 -21.14 22.80
C GLY A 448 2.87 -19.70 22.82
N PRO A 449 3.30 -18.87 23.79
CA PRO A 449 2.72 -17.54 24.00
C PRO A 449 3.14 -16.49 22.95
N GLY A 450 4.16 -16.78 22.15
CA GLY A 450 4.89 -15.75 21.40
C GLY A 450 5.71 -14.85 22.33
N ARG A 451 6.61 -14.06 21.75
CA ARG A 451 7.39 -13.06 22.50
C ARG A 451 6.96 -11.68 22.05
N VAL A 452 6.69 -10.82 23.02
CA VAL A 452 6.50 -9.40 22.79
C VAL A 452 7.82 -8.83 22.25
N PRO A 453 7.85 -8.23 21.05
CA PRO A 453 9.08 -7.70 20.49
C PRO A 453 9.62 -6.54 21.33
N ASP A 454 10.93 -6.52 21.59
CA ASP A 454 11.62 -5.39 22.23
C ASP A 454 11.66 -4.21 21.24
N MET A 455 11.13 -3.05 21.64
CA MET A 455 11.04 -1.86 20.79
C MET A 455 10.84 -0.58 21.59
N ASP A 456 11.57 0.47 21.23
CA ASP A 456 11.31 1.84 21.69
C ASP A 456 10.09 2.41 20.96
N ARG A 457 9.04 2.75 21.72
CA ARG A 457 7.79 3.24 21.16
C ARG A 457 7.80 4.76 21.01
N PRO A 458 7.44 5.30 19.84
CA PRO A 458 7.21 6.73 19.71
C PRO A 458 5.97 7.15 20.50
N GLU A 459 5.96 8.39 20.97
CA GLU A 459 4.81 8.99 21.66
C GLU A 459 3.60 9.20 20.74
N ASP A 460 2.40 9.07 21.31
CA ASP A 460 1.13 9.39 20.65
C ASP A 460 1.06 10.85 20.20
N VAL A 461 0.39 11.07 19.06
CA VAL A 461 0.11 12.39 18.49
C VAL A 461 -1.38 12.47 18.09
N PRO A 462 -2.30 12.54 19.06
CA PRO A 462 -3.75 12.58 18.78
C PRO A 462 -4.18 13.92 18.16
N ASP A 463 -5.25 13.90 17.36
CA ASP A 463 -5.85 15.13 16.84
C ASP A 463 -6.71 15.82 17.91
N ARG A 464 -6.16 16.85 18.56
CA ARG A 464 -6.88 17.62 19.61
C ARG A 464 -8.14 18.34 19.13
N ARG A 465 -8.42 18.36 17.81
CA ARG A 465 -9.64 18.95 17.24
C ARG A 465 -10.83 17.99 17.14
N ARG A 466 -10.63 16.70 17.43
CA ARG A 466 -11.67 15.65 17.37
C ARG A 466 -12.17 15.19 18.74
N ASN A 467 -11.71 15.81 19.83
CA ASN A 467 -12.14 15.52 21.20
C ASN A 467 -13.24 16.46 21.65
#